data_AF-A0A140NRC2-F1
#
_entry.id   AF-A0A140NRC2-F1
#
_cell.length_a   1.000
_cell.length_b   1.000
_cell.length_c   1.000
_cell.angle_alpha   90.00
_cell.angle_beta   90.00
_cell.angle_gamma   90.00
#
_symmetry.space_group_name_H-M   'P 1'
#
loop_
_entity.id
_entity.type
_entity.pdbx_description
1 polymer ?
#
loop_
_entity_poly.entity_id
_entity_poly.type
_entity_poly.pdbx_seq_one_letter_code
_entity_poly.pdbx_strand_id
1 'polypeptide(L)'
;MTSTQLILLALTCINENREPSHTEQSRIYVFYKTEIDEKAISINEFILLLSNSSLYCQIEQPKRAPVIEFIESYLSSSADKSHARK
;
A
#
# COMPACT_ATOMS: atom_id res chain seq x y z
N MET A 1 -1.31 1.32 -10.91
CA MET A 1 -0.28 1.76 -9.94
C MET A 1 0.67 0.59 -9.74
N THR A 2 1.97 0.80 -9.53
CA THR A 2 2.93 -0.28 -9.23
C THR A 2 3.31 -0.28 -7.74
N SER A 3 3.95 -1.34 -7.24
CA SER A 3 4.44 -1.39 -5.84
C SER A 3 5.39 -0.23 -5.52
N THR A 4 6.24 0.17 -6.47
CA THR A 4 7.10 1.36 -6.33
C THR A 4 6.29 2.63 -6.18
N GLN A 5 5.26 2.82 -7.01
CA GLN A 5 4.39 3.99 -6.92
C GLN A 5 3.60 4.01 -5.60
N LEU A 6 3.21 2.85 -5.07
CA LEU A 6 2.56 2.73 -3.77
C LEU A 6 3.51 3.13 -2.63
N ILE A 7 4.76 2.69 -2.65
CA ILE A 7 5.78 3.11 -1.67
C ILE A 7 6.03 4.61 -1.76
N LEU A 8 6.22 5.16 -2.97
CA LEU A 8 6.45 6.59 -3.15
C LEU A 8 5.26 7.41 -2.67
N LEU A 9 4.03 6.97 -2.95
CA LEU A 9 2.82 7.60 -2.44
C LEU A 9 2.80 7.60 -0.90
N ALA A 10 3.10 6.47 -0.26
CA ALA A 10 3.17 6.38 1.19
C ALA A 10 4.21 7.33 1.77
N LEU A 11 5.42 7.35 1.21
CA LEU A 11 6.49 8.26 1.62
C LEU A 11 6.10 9.72 1.47
N THR A 12 5.49 10.10 0.35
CA THR A 12 5.01 11.47 0.13
C THR A 12 3.96 11.86 1.16
N CYS A 13 2.95 11.01 1.40
CA CYS A 13 1.90 11.27 2.38
C CYS A 13 2.46 11.42 3.80
N ILE A 14 3.39 10.55 4.19
CA ILE A 14 4.05 10.59 5.51
C ILE A 14 4.90 11.86 5.66
N ASN A 15 5.72 12.20 4.64
CA ASN A 15 6.57 13.39 4.69
C ASN A 15 5.74 14.69 4.72
N GLU A 16 4.60 14.72 4.04
CA GLU A 16 3.68 15.86 4.02
C GLU A 16 2.68 15.86 5.19
N ASN A 17 2.74 14.84 6.07
CA ASN A 17 1.82 14.62 7.17
C ASN A 17 0.34 14.73 6.74
N ARG A 18 0.01 14.05 5.64
CA ARG A 18 -1.35 14.06 5.07
C ARG A 18 -1.85 12.66 4.77
N GLU A 19 -3.16 12.56 4.65
CA GLU A 19 -3.80 11.39 4.08
C GLU A 19 -3.75 11.40 2.54
N PRO A 20 -3.83 10.23 1.88
CA PRO A 20 -4.03 10.14 0.45
C PRO A 20 -5.39 10.74 0.09
N SER A 21 -5.39 11.57 -0.96
CA SER A 21 -6.59 12.14 -1.56
C SER A 21 -7.55 11.06 -2.08
N HIS A 22 -8.81 11.43 -2.34
CA HIS A 22 -9.80 10.51 -2.90
C HIS A 22 -9.32 9.80 -4.20
N THR A 23 -8.58 10.52 -5.05
CA THR A 23 -8.00 9.96 -6.27
C THR A 23 -6.88 8.95 -5.97
N GLU A 24 -6.01 9.26 -5.02
CA GLU A 24 -4.94 8.36 -4.59
C GLU A 24 -5.52 7.10 -3.92
N GLN A 25 -6.52 7.24 -3.04
CA GLN A 25 -7.25 6.11 -2.46
C GLN A 25 -7.93 5.24 -3.51
N SER A 26 -8.51 5.86 -4.55
CA SER A 26 -9.09 5.11 -5.68
C SER A 26 -8.02 4.31 -6.45
N ARG A 27 -6.80 4.86 -6.59
CA ARG A 27 -5.66 4.14 -7.20
C ARG A 27 -5.16 3.00 -6.32
N ILE A 28 -5.13 3.18 -5.00
CA ILE A 28 -4.82 2.10 -4.03
C ILE A 28 -5.86 0.99 -4.13
N TYR A 29 -7.15 1.32 -4.23
CA TYR A 29 -8.19 0.32 -4.41
C TYR A 29 -8.02 -0.47 -5.71
N VAL A 30 -7.74 0.20 -6.84
CA VAL A 30 -7.47 -0.49 -8.11
C VAL A 30 -6.24 -1.39 -7.99
N PHE A 31 -5.18 -0.92 -7.33
CA PHE A 31 -3.99 -1.73 -7.07
C PHE A 31 -4.32 -2.98 -6.25
N TYR A 32 -5.07 -2.84 -5.15
CA TYR A 32 -5.52 -3.97 -4.35
C TYR A 32 -6.28 -4.99 -5.22
N LYS A 33 -7.22 -4.54 -6.05
CA LYS A 33 -7.98 -5.43 -6.93
C LYS A 33 -7.09 -6.21 -7.89
N THR A 34 -6.17 -5.53 -8.59
CA THR A 34 -5.40 -6.14 -9.67
C THR A 34 -4.15 -6.90 -9.20
N GLU A 35 -3.51 -6.45 -8.13
CA GLU A 35 -2.22 -6.96 -7.68
C GLU A 35 -2.31 -7.88 -6.46
N ILE A 36 -3.44 -7.86 -5.74
CA ILE A 36 -3.64 -8.65 -4.52
C ILE A 36 -4.83 -9.61 -4.71
N ASP A 37 -6.04 -9.08 -4.87
CA ASP A 37 -7.27 -9.89 -4.95
C ASP A 37 -7.29 -10.80 -6.19
N GLU A 38 -7.07 -10.25 -7.40
CA GLU A 38 -7.03 -11.03 -8.65
C GLU A 38 -5.88 -12.05 -8.69
N LYS A 39 -4.78 -11.76 -8.00
CA LYS A 39 -3.62 -12.66 -7.91
C LYS A 39 -3.72 -13.67 -6.76
N ALA A 40 -4.81 -13.61 -5.98
CA ALA A 40 -5.03 -14.43 -4.80
C ALA A 40 -3.88 -14.36 -3.77
N ILE A 41 -3.23 -13.20 -3.66
CA ILE A 41 -2.18 -12.92 -2.69
C ILE A 41 -2.84 -12.31 -1.45
N SER A 42 -2.40 -12.68 -0.25
CA SER A 42 -2.88 -12.00 0.97
C SER A 42 -2.17 -10.66 1.18
N ILE A 43 -2.81 -9.70 1.86
CA ILE A 43 -2.15 -8.42 2.21
C ILE A 43 -0.85 -8.68 2.98
N ASN A 44 -0.87 -9.61 3.94
CA ASN A 44 0.30 -9.98 4.73
C ASN A 44 1.45 -10.53 3.86
N GLU A 45 1.13 -11.39 2.89
CA GLU A 45 2.10 -11.91 1.94
C GLU A 45 2.68 -10.81 1.05
N PHE A 46 1.82 -9.90 0.56
CA PHE A 46 2.28 -8.75 -0.20
C PHE A 46 3.22 -7.85 0.62
N ILE A 47 2.89 -7.56 1.88
CA ILE A 47 3.73 -6.77 2.79
C ILE A 47 5.08 -7.43 3.03
N LEU A 48 5.12 -8.76 3.18
CA LEU A 48 6.36 -9.52 3.33
C LEU A 48 7.23 -9.43 2.05
N LEU A 49 6.63 -9.60 0.87
CA LEU A 49 7.33 -9.45 -0.41
C LEU A 49 7.85 -8.02 -0.61
N LEU A 50 7.06 -7.02 -0.23
CA LEU A 50 7.42 -5.61 -0.29
C LEU A 50 8.61 -5.30 0.62
N SER A 51 8.59 -5.82 1.84
CA SER A 51 9.64 -5.63 2.85
C SER A 51 10.99 -6.24 2.43
N ASN A 52 10.95 -7.29 1.59
CA ASN A 52 12.14 -7.90 1.01
C ASN A 52 12.62 -7.22 -0.29
N SER A 53 11.88 -6.22 -0.79
CA SER A 53 12.27 -5.52 -2.01
C SER A 53 13.47 -4.60 -1.79
N SER A 54 14.36 -4.51 -2.79
CA SER A 54 15.53 -3.62 -2.75
C SER A 54 15.15 -2.16 -2.51
N LEU A 55 13.98 -1.74 -2.99
CA LEU A 55 13.48 -0.37 -2.84
C LEU A 55 13.04 -0.08 -1.40
N TYR A 56 12.38 -1.03 -0.72
CA TYR A 56 12.07 -0.88 0.69
C TYR A 56 13.33 -0.81 1.56
N CYS A 57 14.37 -1.58 1.21
CA CYS A 57 15.67 -1.50 1.88
C CYS A 57 16.37 -0.14 1.74
N GLN A 58 16.01 0.68 0.74
CA GLN A 58 16.56 2.03 0.57
C GLN A 58 15.85 3.08 1.42
N ILE A 59 14.69 2.76 2.02
CA ILE A 59 13.98 3.67 2.90
C ILE A 59 14.77 3.84 4.20
N GLU A 60 14.90 5.09 4.66
CA GLU A 60 15.49 5.42 5.95
C GLU A 60 14.79 4.64 7.07
N GLN A 61 15.57 4.01 7.94
CA GLN A 61 15.03 3.17 9.03
C GLN A 61 13.85 3.78 9.81
N PRO A 62 13.86 5.06 10.24
CA PRO A 62 12.73 5.62 10.99
C PRO A 62 11.41 5.68 10.21
N LYS A 63 11.47 5.65 8.87
CA LYS A 63 10.28 5.72 8.00
C LYS A 63 9.78 4.35 7.56
N ARG A 64 10.56 3.28 7.77
CA ARG A 64 10.21 1.92 7.33
C ARG A 64 8.94 1.37 7.95
N ALA A 65 8.81 1.45 9.28
CA ALA A 65 7.60 1.00 9.97
C ALA A 65 6.38 1.86 9.60
N PRO A 66 6.45 3.21 9.63
CA PRO A 66 5.35 4.07 9.17
C PRO A 66 4.88 3.78 7.74
N VAL A 67 5.80 3.47 6.81
CA VAL A 67 5.45 3.12 5.43
C VAL A 67 4.66 1.81 5.37
N ILE A 68 5.04 0.79 6.14
CA ILE A 68 4.32 -0.49 6.17
C ILE A 68 2.93 -0.30 6.78
N GLU A 69 2.85 0.38 7.92
CA GLU A 69 1.57 0.67 8.58
C GLU A 69 0.62 1.45 7.66
N PHE A 70 1.14 2.45 6.94
CA PHE A 70 0.37 3.20 5.94
C PHE A 70 -0.18 2.27 4.85
N ILE A 71 0.70 1.49 4.23
CA ILE A 71 0.31 0.62 3.10
C ILE A 71 -0.70 -0.43 3.57
N GLU A 72 -0.44 -1.09 4.68
CA GLU A 72 -1.32 -2.10 5.26
C GLU A 72 -2.72 -1.54 5.56
N SER A 73 -2.80 -0.36 6.17
CA SER A 73 -4.07 0.30 6.51
C SER A 73 -4.93 0.59 5.27
N TYR A 74 -4.34 1.16 4.21
CA TYR A 74 -5.08 1.49 2.99
C TYR A 74 -5.40 0.28 2.12
N LEU A 75 -4.57 -0.77 2.15
CA LEU A 75 -4.90 -2.05 1.51
C LEU A 75 -6.04 -2.75 2.25
N SER A 76 -6.03 -2.75 3.58
CA SER A 76 -7.11 -3.34 4.41
C SER A 76 -8.43 -2.61 4.17
N SER A 77 -8.41 -1.28 4.16
CA SER A 77 -9.57 -0.45 3.80
C SER A 77 -10.10 -0.77 2.39
N SER A 78 -9.20 -1.07 1.45
CA SER A 78 -9.57 -1.46 0.08
C SER A 78 -10.20 -2.86 0.02
N ALA A 79 -9.71 -3.79 0.83
CA ALA A 79 -10.26 -5.13 0.98
C ALA A 79 -11.68 -5.08 1.53
N ASP A 80 -11.91 -4.34 2.62
CA ASP A 80 -13.23 -4.16 3.23
C ASP A 80 -14.23 -3.59 2.22
N LYS A 81 -13.81 -2.57 1.45
CA LYS A 81 -14.62 -1.98 0.38
C LYS A 81 -14.94 -2.97 -0.73
N SER A 82 -14.02 -3.86 -1.07
CA SER A 82 -14.23 -4.90 -2.09
C SER A 82 -15.20 -5.98 -1.59
N HIS A 83 -15.11 -6.37 -0.31
CA HIS A 83 -16.00 -7.35 0.31
C HIS A 83 -17.42 -6.82 0.50
N ALA A 84 -17.59 -5.56 0.91
CA ALA A 84 -18.90 -4.94 1.08
C ALA A 84 -19.68 -4.72 -0.23
N ARG A 85 -19.02 -4.87 -1.39
CA ARG A 85 -19.61 -4.69 -2.73
C ARG A 85 -19.95 -6.00 -3.44
N LYS A 86 -19.64 -7.15 -2.84
CA LYS A 86 -20.07 -8.48 -3.31
C LYS A 86 -21.44 -8.82 -2.74
#